data_AF-X1LLM5-F1
#
_entry.id   AF-X1LLM5-F1
#
_cell.length_a   1.000
_cell.length_b   1.000
_cell.length_c   1.000
_cell.angle_alpha   90.00
_cell.angle_beta   90.00
_cell.angle_gamma   90.00
#
_symmetry.space_group_name_H-M   'P 1'
#
loop_
_entity.id
_entity.type
_entity.pdbx_description
1 polymer ?
#
loop_
_entity_poly.entity_id
_entity_poly.type
_entity_poly.pdbx_seq_one_letter_code
_entity_poly.pdbx_strand_id
1 'polypeptide(L)'
;GRRVAENCKLKEGDVTTIRWRDVNGTFDAAEVKIVKVFNCNVPNVDAGQMYIHIKKLREMMQAPDEATMFIISEDFEMNETVSGWEYKDFDFLMTEMNEMMKMKKVGGSFLYVILMLLAMLAIFDTQVLSIFRRQKEIGTYIAMGMTRRQVVSLFTVEGAMHAILAVIFIAIVGTPLLLWLMSIGMTMPAGSDDMGITIAETIYPVYGAGLIIGTSLLVFVITLIVSYLPARKISKMKPTDAIKGKIQ
;
A
#
# COMPACT_ATOMS: atom_id res chain seq x y z
N GLY A 1 -15.46 22.10 -13.00
CA GLY A 1 -14.83 22.51 -11.75
C GLY A 1 -13.74 23.52 -12.01
N ARG A 2 -12.78 23.63 -11.09
CA ARG A 2 -11.73 24.66 -11.10
C ARG A 2 -10.78 24.51 -12.29
N ARG A 3 -10.34 23.28 -12.60
CA ARG A 3 -9.45 22.99 -13.73
C ARG A 3 -10.05 23.39 -15.08
N VAL A 4 -11.33 23.10 -15.34
CA VAL A 4 -12.01 23.56 -16.57
C VAL A 4 -12.05 25.08 -16.63
N ALA A 5 -12.40 25.74 -15.53
CA ALA A 5 -12.48 27.19 -15.47
C ALA A 5 -11.12 27.83 -15.76
N GLU A 6 -10.04 27.32 -15.17
CA GLU A 6 -8.67 27.78 -15.40
C GLU A 6 -8.23 27.54 -16.86
N ASN A 7 -8.45 26.34 -17.40
CA ASN A 7 -8.08 25.97 -18.78
C ASN A 7 -8.81 26.83 -19.83
N CYS A 8 -10.10 27.09 -19.61
CA CYS A 8 -10.91 27.93 -20.50
C CYS A 8 -10.84 29.42 -20.18
N LYS A 9 -10.06 29.83 -19.15
CA LYS A 9 -9.96 31.21 -18.64
C LYS A 9 -11.31 31.82 -18.26
N LEU A 10 -12.20 31.00 -17.73
CA LEU A 10 -13.56 31.36 -17.30
C LEU A 10 -13.61 31.67 -15.80
N LYS A 11 -14.45 32.61 -15.41
CA LYS A 11 -14.69 33.01 -14.01
C LYS A 11 -16.19 32.98 -13.67
N GLU A 12 -16.49 33.01 -12.37
CA GLU A 12 -17.86 33.19 -11.91
C GLU A 12 -18.44 34.51 -12.41
N GLY A 13 -19.64 34.45 -12.98
CA GLY A 13 -20.32 35.58 -13.59
C GLY A 13 -20.14 35.69 -15.11
N ASP A 14 -19.14 35.02 -15.69
CA ASP A 14 -18.89 35.05 -17.14
C ASP A 14 -20.02 34.37 -17.92
N VAL A 15 -20.24 34.85 -19.14
CA VAL A 15 -21.16 34.24 -20.12
C VAL A 15 -20.32 33.51 -21.16
N THR A 16 -20.66 32.26 -21.43
CA THR A 16 -19.96 31.42 -22.40
C THR A 16 -20.97 30.62 -23.22
N THR A 17 -20.60 30.23 -24.44
CA THR A 17 -21.45 29.40 -25.29
C THR A 17 -21.14 27.93 -25.06
N ILE A 18 -22.15 27.15 -24.70
CA ILE A 18 -22.07 25.69 -24.68
C ILE A 18 -22.70 25.13 -25.94
N ARG A 19 -22.10 24.05 -26.44
CA ARG A 19 -22.62 23.29 -27.59
C ARG A 19 -22.91 21.87 -27.12
N TRP A 20 -24.05 21.33 -27.50
CA TRP A 20 -24.42 19.95 -27.20
C TRP A 20 -25.06 19.28 -28.42
N ARG A 21 -25.30 17.99 -28.29
CA ARG A 21 -26.06 17.18 -29.24
C ARG A 21 -27.27 16.63 -28.50
N ASP A 22 -28.46 16.83 -29.03
CA ASP A 22 -29.70 16.31 -28.45
C ASP A 22 -29.88 14.80 -28.71
N VAL A 23 -30.97 14.22 -28.19
CA VAL A 23 -31.28 12.79 -28.38
C VAL A 23 -31.53 12.42 -29.85
N ASN A 24 -31.97 13.38 -30.67
CA ASN A 24 -32.22 13.21 -32.10
C ASN A 24 -30.94 13.36 -32.96
N GLY A 25 -29.79 13.65 -32.34
CA GLY A 25 -28.51 13.85 -33.01
C GLY A 25 -28.29 15.26 -33.56
N THR A 26 -29.21 16.19 -33.31
CA THR A 26 -29.11 17.59 -33.72
C THR A 26 -28.12 18.32 -32.83
N PHE A 27 -27.25 19.13 -33.43
CA PHE A 27 -26.37 20.01 -32.69
C PHE A 27 -27.06 21.33 -32.38
N ASP A 28 -27.00 21.75 -31.12
CA ASP A 28 -27.54 23.01 -30.67
C ASP A 28 -26.52 23.74 -29.78
N ALA A 29 -26.74 25.03 -29.56
CA ALA A 29 -25.86 25.91 -28.79
C ALA A 29 -26.66 26.98 -28.04
N ALA A 30 -26.22 27.29 -26.84
CA ALA A 30 -26.83 28.33 -26.01
C ALA A 30 -25.77 29.05 -25.19
N GLU A 31 -26.02 30.32 -24.94
CA GLU A 31 -25.26 31.08 -23.97
C GLU A 31 -25.68 30.69 -22.56
N VAL A 32 -24.70 30.38 -21.73
CA VAL A 32 -24.88 30.08 -20.31
C VAL A 32 -24.02 31.00 -19.47
N LYS A 33 -24.57 31.41 -18.34
CA LYS A 33 -23.84 32.17 -17.34
C LYS A 33 -23.27 31.23 -16.28
N ILE A 34 -21.99 31.37 -15.97
CA ILE A 34 -21.32 30.61 -14.93
C ILE A 34 -21.77 31.16 -13.58
N VAL A 35 -22.59 30.41 -12.86
CA VAL A 35 -23.08 30.82 -11.53
C VAL A 35 -22.02 30.60 -10.45
N LYS A 36 -21.29 29.48 -10.52
CA LYS A 36 -20.32 29.09 -9.51
C LYS A 36 -19.27 28.15 -10.08
N VAL A 37 -18.03 28.25 -9.59
CA VAL A 37 -16.95 27.31 -9.88
C VAL A 37 -16.69 26.50 -8.62
N PHE A 38 -16.97 25.20 -8.68
CA PHE A 38 -16.66 24.27 -7.58
C PHE A 38 -15.22 23.75 -7.72
N ASN A 39 -14.63 23.33 -6.60
CA ASN A 39 -13.36 22.64 -6.54
C ASN A 39 -13.59 21.20 -6.06
N CYS A 40 -13.15 20.21 -6.85
CA CYS A 40 -13.24 18.79 -6.51
C CYS A 40 -11.84 18.15 -6.55
N ASN A 41 -11.58 17.28 -5.58
CA ASN A 41 -10.34 16.49 -5.50
C ASN A 41 -10.34 15.27 -6.44
N VAL A 42 -11.32 15.13 -7.33
CA VAL A 42 -11.41 14.08 -8.36
C VAL A 42 -11.26 14.74 -9.73
N PRO A 43 -10.24 14.41 -10.55
CA PRO A 43 -9.81 15.21 -11.68
C PRO A 43 -10.79 15.05 -12.83
N ASN A 44 -11.32 13.84 -13.05
CA ASN A 44 -12.35 13.58 -14.05
C ASN A 44 -13.63 14.40 -13.78
N VAL A 45 -13.98 14.62 -12.52
CA VAL A 45 -15.12 15.47 -12.14
C VAL A 45 -14.76 16.94 -12.31
N ASP A 46 -13.58 17.35 -11.84
CA ASP A 46 -13.17 18.76 -11.86
C ASP A 46 -12.86 19.28 -13.28
N ALA A 47 -12.28 18.43 -14.13
CA ALA A 47 -11.80 18.70 -15.49
C ALA A 47 -12.82 18.36 -16.61
N GLY A 48 -13.93 17.67 -16.30
CA GLY A 48 -14.83 17.14 -17.35
C GLY A 48 -16.32 17.39 -17.16
N GLN A 49 -16.76 17.92 -16.02
CA GLN A 49 -18.18 18.01 -15.72
C GLN A 49 -18.68 19.43 -15.48
N MET A 50 -19.86 19.71 -16.05
CA MET A 50 -20.68 20.88 -15.80
C MET A 50 -22.00 20.42 -15.17
N TYR A 51 -22.45 21.12 -14.14
CA TYR A 51 -23.72 20.84 -13.48
C TYR A 51 -24.76 21.86 -13.95
N ILE A 52 -25.88 21.35 -14.47
CA ILE A 52 -27.03 22.13 -14.92
C ILE A 52 -28.27 21.56 -14.23
N HIS A 53 -29.25 22.40 -13.94
CA HIS A 53 -30.52 21.95 -13.37
C HIS A 53 -31.21 20.94 -14.31
N ILE A 54 -31.63 19.78 -13.77
CA ILE A 54 -32.15 18.66 -14.57
C ILE A 54 -33.31 19.04 -15.50
N LYS A 55 -34.24 19.90 -15.05
CA LYS A 55 -35.34 20.39 -15.90
C LYS A 55 -34.83 21.11 -17.15
N LYS A 56 -33.78 21.93 -17.01
CA LYS A 56 -33.16 22.65 -18.13
C LYS A 56 -32.42 21.69 -19.06
N LEU A 57 -31.71 20.71 -18.49
CA LEU A 57 -31.05 19.69 -19.28
C LEU A 57 -32.06 18.87 -20.11
N ARG A 58 -33.21 18.51 -19.56
CA ARG A 58 -34.29 17.81 -20.29
C ARG A 58 -34.86 18.64 -21.44
N GLU A 59 -35.07 19.94 -21.22
CA GLU A 59 -35.47 20.86 -22.29
C GLU A 59 -34.41 20.93 -23.40
N MET A 60 -33.14 21.07 -23.02
CA MET A 60 -32.02 21.15 -23.97
C MET A 60 -31.86 19.87 -24.80
N MET A 61 -32.07 18.70 -24.17
CA MET A 61 -31.93 17.40 -24.82
C MET A 61 -33.19 16.96 -25.58
N GLN A 62 -34.29 17.72 -25.51
CA GLN A 62 -35.61 17.36 -26.02
C GLN A 62 -36.13 16.02 -25.48
N ALA A 63 -35.80 15.72 -24.22
CA ALA A 63 -36.08 14.45 -23.56
C ALA A 63 -36.89 14.68 -22.26
N PRO A 64 -38.20 15.01 -22.37
CA PRO A 64 -39.05 15.22 -21.20
C PRO A 64 -39.18 13.91 -20.41
N ASP A 65 -39.14 14.03 -19.07
CA ASP A 65 -39.27 12.92 -18.12
C ASP A 65 -38.25 11.78 -18.20
N GLU A 66 -37.21 11.91 -19.03
CA GLU A 66 -36.12 10.95 -19.09
C GLU A 66 -35.01 11.27 -18.08
N ALA A 67 -34.27 10.24 -17.67
CA ALA A 67 -33.07 10.35 -16.85
C ALA A 67 -32.08 9.26 -17.23
N THR A 68 -30.79 9.58 -17.22
CA THR A 68 -29.73 8.59 -17.51
C THR A 68 -29.34 7.78 -16.28
N MET A 69 -29.38 8.40 -15.10
CA MET A 69 -28.98 7.80 -13.84
C MET A 69 -29.92 8.28 -12.74
N PHE A 70 -30.28 7.37 -11.85
CA PHE A 70 -30.99 7.68 -10.63
C PHE A 70 -30.10 7.29 -9.44
N ILE A 71 -29.84 8.25 -8.56
CA ILE A 71 -29.01 8.03 -7.38
C ILE A 71 -29.94 7.82 -6.21
N ILE A 72 -29.75 6.70 -5.53
CA ILE A 72 -30.57 6.27 -4.40
C ILE A 72 -29.76 6.48 -3.12
N SER A 73 -30.41 6.86 -2.02
CA SER A 73 -29.79 6.92 -0.70
C SER A 73 -29.38 5.53 -0.20
N GLU A 74 -28.36 5.49 0.65
CA GLU A 74 -27.82 4.25 1.23
C GLU A 74 -28.87 3.42 1.99
N ASP A 75 -29.84 4.08 2.64
CA ASP A 75 -30.88 3.42 3.44
C ASP A 75 -32.04 2.81 2.61
N PHE A 76 -32.00 2.93 1.28
CA PHE A 76 -33.08 2.43 0.44
C PHE A 76 -32.78 1.00 -0.03
N GLU A 77 -33.56 0.05 0.48
CA GLU A 77 -33.49 -1.33 0.03
C GLU A 77 -34.29 -1.49 -1.27
N MET A 78 -33.58 -1.79 -2.35
CA MET A 78 -34.16 -2.08 -3.66
C MET A 78 -34.72 -3.50 -3.65
N ASN A 79 -36.02 -3.65 -3.36
CA ASN A 79 -36.68 -4.96 -3.26
C ASN A 79 -37.05 -5.60 -4.61
N GLU A 80 -37.10 -4.82 -5.70
CA GLU A 80 -37.43 -5.32 -7.04
C GLU A 80 -36.56 -4.67 -8.11
N THR A 81 -36.18 -5.46 -9.13
CA THR A 81 -35.51 -4.94 -10.32
C THR A 81 -36.50 -4.15 -11.17
N VAL A 82 -36.23 -2.86 -11.36
CA VAL A 82 -37.07 -2.00 -12.22
C VAL A 82 -36.78 -2.36 -13.68
N SER A 83 -37.81 -2.73 -14.44
CA SER A 83 -37.69 -3.07 -15.86
C SER A 83 -37.03 -1.94 -16.65
N GLY A 84 -35.98 -2.25 -17.41
CA GLY A 84 -35.23 -1.29 -18.23
C GLY A 84 -34.14 -0.52 -17.48
N TRP A 85 -33.98 -0.73 -16.18
CA TRP A 85 -32.92 -0.12 -15.37
C TRP A 85 -31.96 -1.18 -14.84
N GLU A 86 -30.67 -0.92 -14.97
CA GLU A 86 -29.61 -1.74 -14.37
C GLU A 86 -29.24 -1.15 -13.01
N TYR A 87 -29.50 -1.90 -11.94
CA TYR A 87 -29.07 -1.50 -10.60
C TYR A 87 -27.57 -1.75 -10.42
N LYS A 88 -26.84 -0.71 -10.06
CA LYS A 88 -25.41 -0.74 -9.76
C LYS A 88 -25.22 -0.48 -8.27
N ASP A 89 -24.83 -1.53 -7.56
CA ASP A 89 -24.57 -1.45 -6.13
C ASP A 89 -23.24 -0.75 -5.82
N PHE A 90 -22.98 -0.55 -4.53
CA PHE A 90 -21.74 0.08 -4.08
C PHE A 90 -20.50 -0.71 -4.49
N ASP A 91 -20.57 -2.04 -4.50
CA ASP A 91 -19.46 -2.91 -4.89
C ASP A 91 -19.11 -2.75 -6.38
N PHE A 92 -20.11 -2.63 -7.25
CA PHE A 92 -19.94 -2.30 -8.66
C PHE A 92 -19.26 -0.93 -8.81
N LEU A 93 -19.76 0.10 -8.13
CA LEU A 93 -19.19 1.46 -8.18
C LEU A 93 -17.74 1.49 -7.69
N MET A 94 -17.39 0.58 -6.76
CA MET A 94 -16.04 0.49 -6.20
C MET A 94 -15.15 -0.52 -6.92
N THR A 95 -15.64 -1.21 -7.96
CA THR A 95 -14.92 -2.29 -8.64
C THR A 95 -13.58 -1.83 -9.19
N GLU A 96 -13.53 -0.69 -9.89
CA GLU A 96 -12.27 -0.14 -10.42
C GLU A 96 -11.26 0.16 -9.31
N MET A 97 -11.72 0.76 -8.20
CA MET A 97 -10.86 1.06 -7.06
C MET A 97 -10.37 -0.23 -6.37
N ASN A 98 -11.24 -1.23 -6.23
CA ASN A 98 -10.91 -2.54 -5.67
C ASN A 98 -9.88 -3.28 -6.53
N GLU A 99 -10.00 -3.22 -7.85
CA GLU A 99 -9.02 -3.79 -8.79
C GLU A 99 -7.66 -3.08 -8.69
N MET A 100 -7.66 -1.74 -8.65
CA MET A 100 -6.43 -0.97 -8.44
C MET A 100 -5.76 -1.30 -7.10
N MET A 101 -6.53 -1.41 -6.02
CA MET A 101 -6.02 -1.84 -4.71
C MET A 101 -5.45 -3.26 -4.76
N LYS A 102 -6.11 -4.18 -5.45
CA LYS A 102 -5.66 -5.57 -5.61
C LYS A 102 -4.35 -5.62 -6.39
N MET A 103 -4.24 -4.90 -7.51
CA MET A 103 -3.01 -4.78 -8.28
C MET A 103 -1.87 -4.21 -7.44
N LYS A 104 -2.12 -3.12 -6.70
CA LYS A 104 -1.14 -2.53 -5.77
C LYS A 104 -0.70 -3.52 -4.70
N LYS A 105 -1.64 -4.28 -4.11
CA LYS A 105 -1.35 -5.29 -3.09
C LYS A 105 -0.48 -6.41 -3.64
N VAL A 106 -0.78 -6.92 -4.84
CA VAL A 106 0.01 -7.96 -5.51
C VAL A 106 1.41 -7.43 -5.84
N GLY A 107 1.52 -6.28 -6.51
CA GLY A 107 2.81 -5.68 -6.84
C GLY A 107 3.66 -5.37 -5.60
N GLY A 108 3.03 -4.81 -4.56
CA GLY A 108 3.67 -4.56 -3.27
C GLY A 108 4.11 -5.84 -2.56
N SER A 109 3.33 -6.92 -2.63
CA SER A 109 3.70 -8.21 -2.03
C SER A 109 4.95 -8.82 -2.68
N PHE A 110 5.12 -8.64 -3.99
CA PHE A 110 6.31 -9.11 -4.70
C PHE A 110 7.57 -8.39 -4.21
N LEU A 111 7.53 -7.06 -4.12
CA LEU A 111 8.63 -6.27 -3.56
C LEU A 111 8.89 -6.62 -2.09
N TYR A 112 7.83 -6.80 -1.30
CA TYR A 112 7.94 -7.21 0.10
C TYR A 112 8.69 -8.55 0.25
N VAL A 113 8.36 -9.56 -0.56
CA VAL A 113 9.06 -10.85 -0.55
C VAL A 113 10.52 -10.71 -0.93
N ILE A 114 10.85 -9.91 -1.97
CA ILE A 114 12.25 -9.69 -2.37
C ILE A 114 13.05 -9.03 -1.24
N LEU A 115 12.53 -7.94 -0.67
CA LEU A 115 13.20 -7.24 0.44
C LEU A 115 13.35 -8.15 1.66
N MET A 116 12.35 -8.97 1.94
CA MET A 116 12.41 -9.96 3.01
C MET A 116 13.52 -10.98 2.73
N LEU A 117 13.62 -11.54 1.52
CA LEU A 117 14.69 -12.48 1.15
C LEU A 117 16.09 -11.86 1.28
N LEU A 118 16.27 -10.62 0.84
CA LEU A 118 17.53 -9.89 1.01
C LEU A 118 17.90 -9.73 2.49
N ALA A 119 16.93 -9.36 3.32
CA ALA A 119 17.13 -9.28 4.76
C ALA A 119 17.46 -10.66 5.36
N MET A 120 16.77 -11.73 4.95
CA MET A 120 17.05 -13.09 5.42
C MET A 120 18.47 -13.52 5.06
N LEU A 121 18.92 -13.21 3.84
CA LEU A 121 20.27 -13.56 3.37
C LEU A 121 21.33 -12.81 4.19
N ALA A 122 21.13 -11.52 4.45
CA ALA A 122 22.04 -10.75 5.31
C ALA A 122 22.11 -11.31 6.74
N ILE A 123 20.97 -11.70 7.32
CA ILE A 123 20.92 -12.35 8.65
C ILE A 123 21.62 -13.71 8.58
N PHE A 124 21.38 -14.50 7.53
CA PHE A 124 22.00 -15.80 7.36
C PHE A 124 23.52 -15.71 7.29
N ASP A 125 24.06 -14.85 6.43
CA ASP A 125 25.51 -14.71 6.26
C ASP A 125 26.19 -14.26 7.55
N THR A 126 25.59 -13.30 8.26
CA THR A 126 26.14 -12.79 9.53
C THR A 126 26.08 -13.85 10.64
N GLN A 127 24.98 -14.57 10.78
CA GLN A 127 24.83 -15.63 11.80
C GLN A 127 25.76 -16.81 11.53
N VAL A 128 25.83 -17.27 10.29
CA VAL A 128 26.71 -18.36 9.87
C VAL A 128 28.16 -17.98 10.14
N LEU A 129 28.61 -16.81 9.68
CA LEU A 129 29.97 -16.33 9.89
C LEU A 129 30.32 -16.20 11.38
N SER A 130 29.39 -15.69 12.20
CA SER A 130 29.56 -15.58 13.65
C SER A 130 29.80 -16.93 14.31
N ILE A 131 29.01 -17.95 13.96
CA ILE A 131 29.15 -19.30 14.53
C ILE A 131 30.43 -19.97 14.04
N PHE A 132 30.80 -19.79 12.77
CA PHE A 132 32.07 -20.30 12.24
C PHE A 132 33.28 -19.73 13.00
N ARG A 133 33.29 -18.43 13.31
CA ARG A 133 34.37 -17.81 14.11
C ARG A 133 34.46 -18.38 15.53
N ARG A 134 33.38 -18.95 16.06
CA ARG A 134 33.29 -19.51 17.42
C ARG A 134 33.37 -21.04 17.46
N GLN A 135 33.85 -21.67 16.39
CA GLN A 135 33.99 -23.12 16.32
C GLN A 135 34.93 -23.72 17.38
N LYS A 136 35.99 -23.00 17.77
CA LYS A 136 36.88 -23.41 18.86
C LYS A 136 36.15 -23.46 20.20
N GLU A 137 35.32 -22.47 20.51
CA GLU A 137 34.49 -22.43 21.73
C GLU A 137 33.52 -23.63 21.75
N ILE A 138 32.85 -23.89 20.62
CA ILE A 138 31.97 -25.06 20.46
C ILE A 138 32.71 -26.37 20.75
N GLY A 139 33.92 -26.53 20.21
CA GLY A 139 34.76 -27.71 20.44
C GLY A 139 35.13 -27.87 21.92
N THR A 140 35.48 -26.79 22.60
CA THR A 140 35.79 -26.80 24.04
C THR A 140 34.57 -27.18 24.88
N TYR A 141 33.39 -26.65 24.59
CA TYR A 141 32.16 -27.02 25.31
C TYR A 141 31.82 -28.51 25.20
N ILE A 142 31.98 -29.08 24.00
CA ILE A 142 31.77 -30.52 23.77
C ILE A 142 32.84 -31.34 24.50
N ALA A 143 34.10 -30.90 24.50
CA ALA A 143 35.19 -31.57 25.21
C ALA A 143 35.02 -31.54 26.74
N MET A 144 34.39 -30.49 27.27
CA MET A 144 34.01 -30.37 28.69
C MET A 144 32.74 -31.16 29.05
N GLY A 145 32.13 -31.88 28.10
CA GLY A 145 31.01 -32.80 28.35
C GLY A 145 29.63 -32.26 27.98
N MET A 146 29.50 -31.07 27.37
CA MET A 146 28.20 -30.62 26.88
C MET A 146 27.73 -31.49 25.69
N THR A 147 26.47 -31.90 25.74
CA THR A 147 25.83 -32.59 24.62
C THR A 147 25.64 -31.64 23.43
N ARG A 148 25.62 -32.19 22.22
CA ARG A 148 25.38 -31.41 20.98
C ARG A 148 24.09 -30.59 21.06
N ARG A 149 23.03 -31.13 21.70
CA ARG A 149 21.76 -30.41 21.88
C ARG A 149 21.91 -29.20 22.80
N GLN A 150 22.66 -29.32 23.89
CA GLN A 150 22.92 -28.19 24.80
C GLN A 150 23.70 -27.07 24.10
N VAL A 151 24.71 -27.43 23.30
CA VAL A 151 25.47 -26.44 22.52
C VAL A 151 24.58 -25.75 21.49
N VAL A 152 23.80 -26.51 20.70
CA VAL A 152 22.87 -25.91 19.72
C VAL A 152 21.86 -25.00 20.42
N SER A 153 21.30 -25.43 21.55
CA SER A 153 20.36 -24.62 22.34
C SER A 153 20.99 -23.32 22.82
N LEU A 154 22.24 -23.35 23.31
CA LEU A 154 22.96 -22.17 23.79
C LEU A 154 23.07 -21.10 22.69
N PHE A 155 23.58 -21.49 21.51
CA PHE A 155 23.72 -20.57 20.38
C PHE A 155 22.36 -20.14 19.79
N THR A 156 21.33 -20.99 19.88
CA THR A 156 19.97 -20.61 19.45
C THR A 156 19.38 -19.56 20.39
N VAL A 157 19.57 -19.71 21.71
CA VAL A 157 19.14 -18.72 22.72
C VAL A 157 19.89 -17.40 22.53
N GLU A 158 21.18 -17.44 22.25
CA GLU A 158 21.95 -16.24 21.93
C GLU A 158 21.41 -15.51 20.70
N GLY A 159 21.10 -16.25 19.62
CA GLY A 159 20.42 -15.70 18.45
C GLY A 159 19.04 -15.10 18.76
N ALA A 160 18.27 -15.77 19.63
CA ALA A 160 16.98 -15.27 20.12
C ALA A 160 17.13 -13.95 20.89
N MET A 161 18.15 -13.83 21.75
CA MET A 161 18.44 -12.60 22.48
C MET A 161 18.79 -11.46 21.52
N HIS A 162 19.59 -11.71 20.48
CA HIS A 162 19.85 -10.71 19.45
C HIS A 162 18.58 -10.26 18.73
N ALA A 163 17.68 -11.19 18.42
CA ALA A 163 16.40 -10.86 17.78
C ALA A 163 15.50 -10.01 18.70
N ILE A 164 15.44 -10.31 20.00
CA ILE A 164 14.71 -9.50 20.99
C ILE A 164 15.31 -8.08 21.08
N LEU A 165 16.64 -7.98 21.17
CA LEU A 165 17.32 -6.69 21.20
C LEU A 165 17.06 -5.87 19.93
N ALA A 166 17.03 -6.52 18.76
CA ALA A 166 16.68 -5.86 17.50
C ALA A 166 15.23 -5.34 17.51
N VAL A 167 14.27 -6.12 18.00
CA VAL A 167 12.87 -5.68 18.14
C VAL A 167 12.76 -4.48 19.07
N ILE A 168 13.44 -4.50 20.23
CA ILE A 168 13.47 -3.37 21.17
C ILE A 168 14.09 -2.14 20.50
N PHE A 169 15.21 -2.31 19.79
CA PHE A 169 15.87 -1.23 19.08
C PHE A 169 14.97 -0.61 18.01
N ILE A 170 14.29 -1.43 17.21
CA ILE A 170 13.32 -0.96 16.20
C ILE A 170 12.12 -0.29 16.86
N ALA A 171 11.64 -0.79 18.00
CA ALA A 171 10.56 -0.15 18.73
C ALA A 171 10.94 1.26 19.20
N ILE A 172 12.17 1.45 19.68
CA ILE A 172 12.69 2.73 20.19
C ILE A 172 13.07 3.69 19.07
N VAL A 173 13.71 3.22 18.00
CA VAL A 173 14.26 4.08 16.94
C VAL A 173 13.36 4.10 15.70
N GLY A 174 12.87 2.95 15.29
CA GLY A 174 12.03 2.79 14.10
C GLY A 174 10.63 3.36 14.27
N THR A 175 9.96 3.12 15.41
CA THR A 175 8.59 3.63 15.62
C THR A 175 8.54 5.16 15.58
N PRO A 176 9.41 5.92 16.29
CA PRO A 176 9.41 7.37 16.18
C PRO A 176 9.72 7.88 14.77
N LEU A 177 10.61 7.20 14.03
CA LEU A 177 10.89 7.53 12.63
C LEU A 177 9.64 7.36 11.75
N LEU A 178 8.89 6.28 11.93
CA LEU A 178 7.64 6.05 11.19
C LEU A 178 6.56 7.07 11.56
N LEU A 179 6.43 7.42 12.85
CA LEU A 179 5.50 8.46 13.32
C LEU A 179 5.88 9.85 12.78
N TRP A 180 7.18 10.15 12.73
CA TRP A 180 7.68 11.38 12.12
C TRP A 180 7.36 11.44 10.63
N LEU A 181 7.59 10.35 9.88
CA LEU A 181 7.25 10.28 8.47
C LEU A 181 5.74 10.33 8.22
N MET A 182 4.93 9.76 9.12
CA MET A 182 3.47 9.89 9.12
C MET A 182 3.03 11.34 9.33
N SER A 183 3.77 12.15 10.09
CA SER A 183 3.42 13.56 10.33
C SER A 183 3.80 14.50 9.17
N ILE A 184 4.93 14.26 8.50
CA ILE A 184 5.37 15.07 7.35
C ILE A 184 4.60 14.70 6.09
N GLY A 185 4.27 13.42 5.93
CA GLY A 185 3.74 12.89 4.68
C GLY A 185 4.79 12.88 3.57
N MET A 186 4.41 12.33 2.42
CA MET A 186 5.23 12.29 1.22
C MET A 186 4.57 13.15 0.16
N THR A 187 5.17 14.30 -0.14
CA THR A 187 4.71 15.19 -1.20
C THR A 187 5.00 14.57 -2.56
N MET A 188 3.99 14.53 -3.42
CA MET A 188 4.13 14.01 -4.77
C MET A 188 4.91 15.04 -5.63
N PRO A 189 5.75 14.60 -6.59
CA PRO A 189 6.40 15.52 -7.50
C PRO A 189 5.41 16.45 -8.20
N ALA A 190 5.80 17.71 -8.38
CA ALA A 190 5.01 18.71 -9.10
C ALA A 190 4.72 18.22 -10.53
N GLY A 191 3.47 18.34 -10.98
CA GLY A 191 3.00 17.85 -12.29
C GLY A 191 2.31 16.47 -12.26
N SER A 192 2.14 15.86 -11.08
CA SER A 192 1.32 14.65 -10.92
C SER A 192 -0.16 14.87 -11.31
N ASP A 193 -0.66 16.10 -11.14
CA ASP A 193 -2.01 16.50 -11.56
C ASP A 193 -2.22 16.46 -13.09
N ASP A 194 -1.17 16.71 -13.88
CA ASP A 194 -1.22 16.69 -15.35
C ASP A 194 -1.24 15.26 -15.91
N MET A 195 -0.86 14.26 -15.11
CA MET A 195 -0.93 12.85 -15.51
C MET A 195 -2.34 12.26 -15.36
N GLY A 196 -3.34 13.07 -14.98
CA GLY A 196 -4.74 12.64 -14.84
C GLY A 196 -5.01 11.79 -13.60
N ILE A 197 -4.04 11.67 -12.68
CA ILE A 197 -4.18 10.92 -11.43
C ILE A 197 -4.29 11.91 -10.28
N THR A 198 -5.47 12.06 -9.67
CA THR A 198 -5.60 12.79 -8.40
C THR A 198 -5.10 11.93 -7.27
N ILE A 199 -3.86 12.18 -6.93
CA ILE A 199 -3.34 11.82 -5.62
C ILE A 199 -3.31 13.13 -4.84
N ALA A 200 -3.71 13.11 -3.57
CA ALA A 200 -3.54 14.27 -2.70
C ALA A 200 -2.08 14.76 -2.82
N GLU A 201 -1.86 16.07 -2.86
CA GLU A 201 -0.52 16.67 -3.01
C GLU A 201 0.48 16.08 -2.01
N THR A 202 -0.01 15.68 -0.84
CA THR A 202 0.74 14.93 0.17
C THR A 202 0.02 13.63 0.54
N ILE A 203 0.72 12.50 0.47
CA ILE A 203 0.25 11.20 0.94
C ILE A 203 0.78 10.96 2.35
N TYR A 204 -0.12 10.72 3.30
CA TYR A 204 0.25 10.35 4.66
C TYR A 204 0.30 8.82 4.80
N PRO A 205 1.48 8.22 5.07
CA PRO A 205 1.57 6.79 5.26
C PRO A 205 0.94 6.39 6.59
N VAL A 206 0.01 5.44 6.54
CA VAL A 206 -0.63 4.87 7.75
C VAL A 206 -0.03 3.50 8.03
N TYR A 207 0.61 3.37 9.18
CA TYR A 207 1.22 2.12 9.63
C TYR A 207 0.30 1.44 10.65
N GLY A 208 -0.44 0.42 10.21
CA GLY A 208 -1.28 -0.35 11.12
C GLY A 208 -0.45 -1.11 12.16
N ALA A 209 -0.84 -1.07 13.44
CA ALA A 209 -0.15 -1.80 14.51
C ALA A 209 -0.01 -3.30 14.20
N GLY A 210 -1.04 -3.90 13.59
CA GLY A 210 -1.01 -5.30 13.15
C GLY A 210 0.07 -5.60 12.10
N LEU A 211 0.36 -4.65 11.20
CA LEU A 211 1.43 -4.80 10.21
C LEU A 211 2.80 -4.77 10.88
N ILE A 212 3.03 -3.82 11.81
CA ILE A 212 4.31 -3.68 12.52
C ILE A 212 4.58 -4.92 13.38
N ILE A 213 3.58 -5.33 14.18
CA ILE A 213 3.70 -6.49 15.07
C ILE A 213 3.86 -7.77 14.24
N GLY A 214 3.05 -7.95 13.19
CA GLY A 214 3.10 -9.13 12.33
C GLY A 214 4.44 -9.28 11.60
N THR A 215 4.97 -8.20 11.04
CA THR A 215 6.28 -8.20 10.36
C THR A 215 7.43 -8.42 11.35
N SER A 216 7.38 -7.80 12.52
CA SER A 216 8.38 -7.99 13.58
C SER A 216 8.43 -9.44 14.08
N LEU A 217 7.25 -10.05 14.31
CA LEU A 217 7.14 -11.45 14.72
C LEU A 217 7.66 -12.40 13.64
N LEU A 218 7.35 -12.12 12.37
CA LEU A 218 7.84 -12.90 11.24
C LEU A 218 9.37 -12.86 11.15
N VAL A 219 9.99 -11.67 11.26
CA VAL A 219 11.45 -11.51 11.27
C VAL A 219 12.09 -12.22 12.48
N PHE A 220 11.46 -12.13 13.65
CA PHE A 220 11.89 -12.84 14.85
C PHE A 220 11.94 -14.36 14.63
N VAL A 221 10.86 -14.94 14.09
CA VAL A 221 10.80 -16.39 13.77
C VAL A 221 11.86 -16.79 12.75
N ILE A 222 12.05 -16.00 11.70
CA ILE A 222 13.11 -16.25 10.70
C ILE A 222 14.48 -16.26 11.34
N THR A 223 14.77 -15.27 12.19
CA THR A 223 16.08 -15.16 12.87
C THR A 223 16.35 -16.38 13.74
N LEU A 224 15.34 -16.88 14.47
CA LEU A 224 15.45 -18.12 15.24
C LEU A 224 15.79 -19.33 14.36
N ILE A 225 15.10 -19.49 13.22
CA ILE A 225 15.35 -20.59 12.28
C ILE A 225 16.78 -20.50 11.74
N VAL A 226 17.20 -19.30 11.34
CA VAL A 226 18.51 -19.02 10.76
C VAL A 226 19.64 -19.21 11.77
N SER A 227 19.46 -18.88 13.05
CA SER A 227 20.46 -19.14 14.09
C SER A 227 20.56 -20.65 14.43
N TYR A 228 19.45 -21.38 14.37
CA TYR A 228 19.42 -22.81 14.69
C TYR A 228 20.13 -23.68 13.64
N LEU A 229 19.94 -23.42 12.34
CA LEU A 229 20.46 -24.23 11.24
C LEU A 229 22.00 -24.43 11.25
N PRO A 230 22.83 -23.37 11.26
CA PRO A 230 24.29 -23.48 11.30
C PRO A 230 24.80 -24.09 12.60
N ALA A 231 24.23 -23.72 13.75
CA ALA A 231 24.60 -24.31 15.05
C ALA A 231 24.41 -25.84 15.03
N ARG A 232 23.29 -26.31 14.47
CA ARG A 232 23.02 -27.74 14.31
C ARG A 232 24.04 -28.42 13.39
N LYS A 233 24.43 -27.79 12.27
CA LYS A 233 25.42 -28.35 11.34
C LYS A 233 26.80 -28.46 11.98
N ILE A 234 27.25 -27.42 12.69
CA ILE A 234 28.59 -27.34 13.29
C ILE A 234 28.71 -28.27 14.52
N SER A 235 27.66 -28.39 15.33
CA SER A 235 27.65 -29.31 16.48
C SER A 235 27.86 -30.79 16.10
N LYS A 236 27.63 -31.17 14.84
CA LYS A 236 27.86 -32.53 14.35
C LYS A 236 29.31 -32.81 13.93
N MET A 237 30.14 -31.78 13.77
CA MET A 237 31.55 -31.93 13.41
C MET A 237 32.35 -32.61 14.52
N LYS A 238 33.45 -33.30 14.17
CA LYS A 238 34.28 -33.98 15.17
C LYS A 238 35.03 -32.93 16.02
N PRO A 239 35.07 -33.07 17.36
CA PRO A 239 35.73 -32.10 18.24
C PRO A 239 37.23 -31.91 17.93
N THR A 240 37.88 -32.98 17.47
CA THR A 240 39.29 -32.97 17.05
C THR A 240 39.56 -32.04 15.87
N ASP A 241 38.59 -31.91 14.97
CA ASP A 241 38.69 -31.08 13.76
C ASP A 241 38.42 -29.61 14.11
N ALA A 242 37.51 -29.36 15.06
CA ALA A 242 37.23 -28.02 15.59
C ALA A 242 38.43 -27.41 16.34
N ILE A 243 39.18 -28.22 17.10
CA ILE A 243 40.32 -27.75 17.93
C ILE A 243 41.58 -27.53 17.08
N LYS A 244 41.83 -28.38 16.07
CA LYS A 244 43.02 -28.26 15.21
C LYS A 244 42.96 -27.07 14.25
N GLY A 245 41.83 -26.39 14.12
CA GLY A 245 41.65 -25.26 13.18
C GLY A 245 41.93 -25.63 11.71
N LYS A 246 42.09 -26.92 11.41
CA LYS A 246 42.18 -27.44 10.06
C LYS A 246 40.79 -27.92 9.70
N ILE A 247 40.19 -27.29 8.70
CA ILE A 247 39.91 -27.90 7.39
C ILE A 247 39.17 -26.87 6.52
N GLN A 248 39.62 -26.84 5.24
CA GLN A 248 38.98 -26.40 3.98
C GLN A 248 37.87 -25.36 4.03
#